data_AF-A0A662DHY0-F1
#
_entry.id   AF-A0A662DHY0-F1
#
_cell.length_a   1.000
_cell.length_b   1.000
_cell.length_c   1.000
_cell.angle_alpha   90.00
_cell.angle_beta   90.00
_cell.angle_gamma   90.00
#
_symmetry.space_group_name_H-M   'P 1'
#
loop_
_entity.id
_entity.type
_entity.pdbx_description
1 polymer ?
#
loop_
_entity_poly.entity_id
_entity_poly.type
_entity_poly.pdbx_seq_one_letter_code
_entity_poly.pdbx_strand_id
1 'polypeptide(L)'
;MYYAGIDISNRSFTVSILEERGENLRILLEEIESLKEKIERIDKKIDDILSSKEPASPERRLLEIPGVGPRTVATFTGEAGDVNRFSSSTELIGFIGWYPKISESGEKISQHPKMSKKESPILSYELPYTWPLLPV
;
A
#
# COMPACT_ATOMS: atom_id res chain seq x y z
N MET A 1 7.23 48.35 -5.37
CA MET A 1 6.48 47.84 -4.20
C MET A 1 6.90 46.40 -3.97
N TYR A 2 7.54 46.08 -2.84
CA TYR A 2 7.97 44.71 -2.54
C TYR A 2 6.76 43.88 -2.07
N TYR A 3 6.50 42.74 -2.72
CA TYR A 3 5.66 41.68 -2.15
C TYR A 3 6.56 40.48 -1.87
N ALA A 4 6.51 39.96 -0.64
CA ALA A 4 7.24 38.76 -0.20
C ALA A 4 8.78 38.76 -0.45
N GLY A 5 9.43 39.93 -0.42
CA GLY A 5 10.89 40.04 -0.61
C GLY A 5 11.37 39.99 -2.07
N ILE A 6 10.45 40.01 -3.03
CA ILE A 6 10.79 40.00 -4.47
C ILE A 6 10.62 41.43 -5.01
N ASP A 7 11.69 41.99 -5.58
CA ASP A 7 11.63 43.26 -6.31
C ASP A 7 10.98 43.05 -7.68
N ILE A 8 9.67 43.29 -7.75
CA ILE A 8 8.86 43.19 -8.96
C ILE A 8 9.15 44.28 -10.02
N SER A 9 10.00 45.27 -9.71
CA SER A 9 10.39 46.29 -10.69
C SER A 9 11.44 45.80 -11.69
N ASN A 10 12.15 44.71 -11.35
CA ASN A 10 13.14 44.08 -12.23
C ASN A 10 12.53 42.89 -12.98
N ARG A 11 11.97 43.16 -14.17
CA ARG A 11 11.35 42.16 -15.05
C ARG A 11 12.28 40.99 -15.40
N SER A 12 13.60 41.21 -15.44
CA SER A 12 14.56 40.13 -15.71
C SER A 12 14.63 39.13 -14.55
N PHE A 13 14.54 39.61 -13.31
CA PHE A 13 14.64 38.76 -12.12
C PHE A 13 13.38 37.92 -11.90
N THR A 14 12.20 38.49 -12.15
CA THR A 14 10.93 37.78 -12.01
C THR A 14 10.76 36.67 -13.06
N VAL A 15 11.25 36.87 -14.29
CA VAL A 15 11.24 35.84 -15.34
C VAL A 15 12.13 34.65 -14.96
N SER A 16 13.34 34.89 -14.45
CA SER A 16 14.24 33.80 -14.03
C SER A 16 13.67 32.95 -12.89
N ILE A 17 12.99 33.54 -11.91
CA ILE A 17 12.32 32.77 -10.84
C ILE A 17 11.19 31.90 -11.40
N LEU A 18 10.43 32.42 -12.36
CA LEU A 18 9.34 31.66 -13.00
C LEU A 18 9.88 30.50 -13.84
N GLU A 19 11.01 30.71 -14.54
CA GLU A 19 11.73 29.65 -15.27
C GLU A 19 12.22 28.56 -14.33
N GLU A 20 12.88 28.91 -13.21
CA GLU A 20 13.33 27.92 -12.22
C GLU A 20 12.17 27.13 -11.61
N ARG A 21 11.03 27.78 -11.36
CA ARG A 21 9.82 27.06 -10.88
C ARG A 21 9.26 26.12 -11.94
N GLY A 22 9.27 26.52 -13.21
CA GLY A 22 8.87 25.67 -14.32
C GLY A 22 9.75 24.42 -14.43
N GLU A 23 11.06 24.58 -14.26
CA GLU A 23 12.00 23.46 -14.27
C GLU A 23 11.77 22.52 -13.08
N ASN A 24 11.57 23.05 -11.87
CA ASN A 24 11.26 22.23 -10.69
C ASN A 24 9.98 21.41 -10.88
N LEU A 25 8.93 22.00 -11.45
CA LEU A 25 7.69 21.29 -11.73
C LEU A 25 7.88 20.19 -12.77
N ARG A 26 8.72 20.43 -13.79
CA ARG A 26 9.04 19.42 -14.80
C ARG A 26 9.79 18.24 -14.18
N ILE A 27 10.80 18.49 -13.35
CA ILE A 27 11.55 17.44 -12.65
C ILE A 27 10.62 16.60 -11.77
N LEU A 28 9.74 17.24 -10.99
CA LEU A 28 8.78 16.53 -10.14
C LEU A 28 7.80 15.67 -10.97
N LEU A 29 7.36 16.18 -12.12
CA LEU A 29 6.47 15.42 -13.01
C LEU A 29 7.18 14.19 -13.58
N GLU A 30 8.41 14.35 -14.06
CA GLU A 30 9.25 13.25 -14.55
C GLU A 30 9.49 12.19 -13.47
N GLU A 31 9.72 12.62 -12.22
CA GLU A 31 9.92 11.70 -11.10
C GLU A 31 8.63 10.94 -10.75
N ILE A 32 7.47 11.60 -10.75
CA ILE A 32 6.17 10.96 -10.56
C ILE A 32 5.91 9.92 -11.65
N GLU A 33 6.17 10.26 -12.92
CA GLU A 33 6.00 9.34 -14.04
C GLU A 33 6.95 8.14 -13.92
N SER A 34 8.22 8.37 -13.60
CA SER A 34 9.20 7.32 -13.36
C SER A 34 8.78 6.37 -12.24
N LEU A 35 8.26 6.91 -11.13
CA LEU A 35 7.77 6.11 -10.01
C LEU A 35 6.54 5.28 -10.39
N LYS A 36 5.60 5.85 -11.14
CA LYS A 36 4.43 5.11 -11.65
C LYS A 36 4.84 3.92 -12.50
N GLU A 37 5.77 4.10 -13.42
CA GLU A 37 6.27 2.98 -14.23
C GLU A 37 6.98 1.90 -13.39
N LYS A 38 7.73 2.31 -12.37
CA LYS A 38 8.40 1.36 -11.46
C LYS A 38 7.37 0.55 -10.67
N ILE A 39 6.30 1.18 -10.19
CA ILE A 39 5.19 0.51 -9.51
C ILE A 39 4.55 -0.52 -10.45
N GLU A 40 4.20 -0.12 -11.68
CA GLU A 40 3.57 -1.04 -12.65
C GLU A 40 4.49 -2.23 -12.99
N ARG A 41 5.79 -1.99 -13.13
CA ARG A 41 6.78 -3.07 -13.34
C ARG A 41 6.85 -4.04 -12.16
N ILE A 42 6.68 -3.55 -10.93
CA ILE A 42 6.66 -4.40 -9.73
C ILE A 42 5.34 -5.19 -9.67
N ASP A 43 4.21 -4.54 -9.92
CA ASP A 43 2.89 -5.18 -9.91
C ASP A 43 2.83 -6.34 -10.93
N LYS A 44 3.34 -6.13 -12.16
CA LYS A 44 3.44 -7.20 -13.16
C LYS A 44 4.29 -8.38 -12.69
N LYS A 45 5.42 -8.12 -12.02
CA LYS A 45 6.26 -9.19 -11.47
C LYS A 45 5.55 -9.97 -10.36
N ILE A 46 4.75 -9.29 -9.53
CA ILE A 46 3.93 -9.93 -8.51
C ILE A 46 2.93 -10.88 -9.18
N ASP A 47 2.23 -10.41 -10.21
CA ASP A 47 1.25 -11.22 -10.95
C ASP A 47 1.91 -12.41 -11.66
N ASP A 48 3.08 -12.22 -12.27
CA ASP A 48 3.85 -13.30 -12.91
C ASP A 48 4.27 -14.39 -11.89
N ILE A 49 4.77 -13.97 -10.72
CA ILE A 49 5.15 -14.91 -9.65
C ILE A 49 3.93 -15.68 -9.16
N LEU A 50 2.79 -15.01 -8.93
CA LEU A 50 1.57 -15.65 -8.41
C LEU A 50 0.87 -16.53 -9.46
N SER A 51 0.93 -16.19 -10.75
CA SER A 51 0.35 -16.99 -11.84
C SER A 51 1.14 -18.27 -12.13
N SER A 52 2.45 -18.27 -11.84
CA SER A 52 3.31 -19.46 -12.00
C SER A 52 3.09 -20.55 -10.95
N LYS A 53 2.24 -20.31 -9.94
CA LYS A 53 1.99 -21.24 -8.84
C LYS A 53 0.94 -22.28 -9.21
N GLU A 54 1.09 -23.48 -8.65
CA GLU A 54 0.12 -24.56 -8.83
C GLU A 54 -1.28 -24.17 -8.32
N PRO A 55 -2.37 -24.72 -8.90
CA PRO A 55 -3.75 -24.42 -8.46
C PRO A 55 -3.99 -24.69 -6.97
N ALA A 56 -3.24 -25.63 -6.38
CA ALA A 56 -3.36 -26.01 -4.98
C ALA A 56 -2.45 -25.20 -4.03
N SER A 57 -1.79 -24.14 -4.50
CA SER A 57 -0.89 -23.36 -3.65
C SER A 57 -1.65 -22.54 -2.59
N PRO A 58 -1.07 -22.31 -1.39
CA PRO A 58 -1.66 -21.44 -0.38
C PRO A 58 -1.96 -20.03 -0.89
N GLU A 59 -1.08 -19.49 -1.73
CA GLU A 59 -1.22 -18.15 -2.32
C GLU A 59 -2.46 -18.06 -3.21
N ARG A 60 -2.73 -19.11 -4.01
CA ARG A 60 -3.93 -19.15 -4.85
C ARG A 60 -5.22 -19.16 -4.03
N ARG A 61 -5.25 -19.92 -2.93
CA ARG A 61 -6.39 -19.93 -2.00
C ARG A 61 -6.62 -18.57 -1.34
N LEU A 62 -5.55 -17.84 -1.04
CA LEU A 62 -5.69 -16.49 -0.48
C LEU A 62 -6.33 -15.52 -1.48
N LEU A 63 -6.02 -15.64 -2.78
CA LEU A 63 -6.64 -14.82 -3.83
C LEU A 63 -8.12 -15.10 -4.06
N GLU A 64 -8.64 -16.25 -3.62
CA GLU A 64 -10.07 -16.57 -3.70
C GLU A 64 -10.89 -15.85 -2.62
N ILE A 65 -10.24 -15.30 -1.59
CA ILE A 65 -10.91 -14.56 -0.53
C ILE A 65 -11.37 -13.20 -1.09
N PRO A 66 -12.67 -12.86 -1.04
CA PRO A 66 -13.15 -11.56 -1.48
C PRO A 66 -12.41 -10.42 -0.78
N GLY A 67 -11.84 -9.51 -1.56
CA GLY A 67 -11.07 -8.36 -1.06
C GLY A 67 -9.58 -8.59 -0.86
N VAL A 68 -9.08 -9.81 -1.06
CA VAL A 68 -7.64 -10.11 -1.02
C VAL A 68 -7.08 -10.09 -2.45
N GLY A 69 -6.23 -9.11 -2.72
CA GLY A 69 -5.59 -8.94 -4.03
C GLY A 69 -4.16 -9.49 -4.11
N PRO A 70 -3.58 -9.58 -5.32
CA PRO A 70 -2.20 -10.03 -5.56
C PRO A 70 -1.17 -9.34 -4.68
N ARG A 71 -1.25 -8.01 -4.57
CA ARG A 71 -0.36 -7.21 -3.71
C ARG A 71 -0.46 -7.62 -2.24
N THR A 72 -1.67 -7.81 -1.72
CA THR A 72 -1.88 -8.26 -0.34
C THR A 72 -1.27 -9.64 -0.09
N VAL A 73 -1.44 -10.57 -1.03
CA VAL A 73 -0.86 -11.92 -0.92
C VAL A 73 0.66 -11.88 -1.00
N ALA A 74 1.23 -11.09 -1.91
CA ALA A 74 2.67 -10.91 -2.04
C ALA A 74 3.29 -10.28 -0.79
N THR A 75 2.67 -9.21 -0.25
CA THR A 75 3.13 -8.58 1.00
C THR A 75 3.01 -9.55 2.17
N PHE A 76 1.89 -10.26 2.31
CA PHE A 76 1.71 -11.25 3.37
C PHE A 76 2.77 -12.36 3.31
N THR A 77 2.98 -12.95 2.13
CA THR A 77 3.94 -14.05 1.95
C THR A 77 5.39 -13.58 2.10
N GLY A 78 5.71 -12.37 1.65
CA GLY A 78 7.02 -11.75 1.85
C GLY A 78 7.33 -11.48 3.33
N GLU A 79 6.37 -10.97 4.08
CA GLU A 79 6.52 -10.64 5.51
C GLU A 79 6.49 -11.90 6.41
N ALA A 80 5.55 -12.80 6.16
CA ALA A 80 5.42 -14.04 6.91
C ALA A 80 6.57 -15.00 6.63
N GLY A 81 7.09 -15.00 5.39
CA GLY A 81 8.10 -15.96 4.94
C GLY A 81 7.60 -17.40 5.06
N ASP A 82 8.44 -18.29 5.59
CA ASP A 82 8.01 -19.66 5.90
C ASP A 82 7.06 -19.69 7.10
N VAL A 83 5.79 -19.95 6.84
CA VAL A 83 4.74 -20.04 7.87
C VAL A 83 4.95 -21.20 8.84
N ASN A 84 5.76 -22.21 8.49
CA ASN A 84 6.07 -23.34 9.38
C ASN A 84 7.03 -22.96 10.51
N ARG A 85 7.63 -21.76 10.48
CA ARG A 85 8.47 -21.25 11.58
C ARG A 85 7.66 -20.93 12.85
N PHE A 86 6.34 -20.81 12.72
CA PHE A 86 5.44 -20.49 13.82
C PHE A 86 4.85 -21.78 14.40
N SER A 87 4.85 -21.89 15.72
CA SER A 87 4.29 -23.05 16.44
C SER A 87 2.76 -23.13 16.37
N SER A 88 2.09 -21.99 16.08
CA SER A 88 0.64 -21.90 15.97
C SER A 88 0.19 -20.72 15.11
N SER A 89 -1.05 -20.77 14.62
CA SER A 89 -1.68 -19.66 13.90
C SER A 89 -1.79 -18.40 14.75
N THR A 90 -1.99 -18.52 16.07
CA THR A 90 -2.03 -17.39 17.01
C THR A 90 -0.69 -16.66 17.06
N GLU A 91 0.42 -17.39 17.00
CA GLU A 91 1.77 -16.81 16.98
C GLU A 91 2.01 -16.03 15.68
N LEU A 92 1.63 -16.61 14.54
CA LEU A 92 1.67 -15.93 13.24
C LEU A 92 0.81 -14.65 13.24
N ILE A 93 -0.44 -14.73 13.71
CA ILE A 93 -1.34 -13.57 13.83
C ILE A 93 -0.73 -12.49 14.73
N GLY A 94 -0.12 -12.90 15.85
CA GLY A 94 0.57 -12.01 16.78
C GLY A 94 1.79 -11.33 16.18
N PHE A 95 2.49 -12.00 15.25
CA PHE A 95 3.63 -11.48 14.49
C PHE A 95 3.19 -10.46 13.44
N ILE A 96 2.17 -10.79 12.64
CA ILE A 96 1.62 -9.91 11.59
C ILE A 96 1.02 -8.64 12.21
N GLY A 97 0.43 -8.75 13.41
CA GLY A 97 -0.10 -7.61 14.17
C GLY A 97 -1.41 -7.03 13.64
N TRP A 98 -1.83 -7.45 12.46
CA TRP A 98 -3.03 -6.96 11.75
C TRP A 98 -4.02 -8.12 11.49
N TYR A 99 -5.14 -8.12 12.20
CA TYR A 99 -6.19 -9.13 12.12
C TYR A 99 -7.55 -8.57 12.59
N PRO A 100 -8.69 -9.10 12.10
CA PRO A 100 -10.00 -8.67 12.56
C PRO A 100 -10.24 -9.11 14.01
N LYS A 101 -10.61 -8.16 14.87
CA LYS A 101 -11.02 -8.45 16.25
C LYS A 101 -12.51 -8.76 16.27
N ILE A 102 -12.82 -10.04 16.32
CA ILE A 102 -14.20 -10.53 16.44
C ILE A 102 -14.65 -10.29 17.89
N SER A 103 -15.76 -9.58 18.07
CA SER A 103 -16.42 -9.39 19.36
C SER A 103 -17.80 -10.01 19.28
N GLU A 104 -17.99 -11.10 19.99
CA GLU A 104 -19.25 -11.81 20.10
C GLU A 104 -19.70 -11.74 21.56
N SER A 105 -20.70 -10.90 21.84
CA SER A 105 -21.49 -10.99 23.07
C SER A 105 -22.72 -11.80 22.70
N GLY A 106 -23.13 -12.80 23.49
CA GLY A 106 -24.10 -13.86 23.13
C GLY A 106 -25.46 -13.48 22.46
N GLU A 107 -25.75 -12.21 22.22
CA GLU A 107 -26.90 -11.72 21.42
C GLU A 107 -26.52 -11.06 20.08
N LYS A 108 -25.24 -10.72 19.84
CA LYS A 108 -24.78 -10.00 18.64
C LYS A 108 -23.37 -10.40 18.22
N ILE A 109 -23.25 -10.86 16.98
CA ILE A 109 -21.99 -10.93 16.23
C ILE A 109 -21.80 -9.60 15.51
N SER A 110 -20.66 -8.94 15.70
CA SER A 110 -20.33 -7.72 14.96
C SER A 110 -20.12 -8.03 13.47
N GLN A 111 -21.00 -7.52 12.60
CA GLN A 111 -20.87 -7.69 11.14
C GLN A 111 -19.68 -6.93 10.54
N HIS A 112 -19.13 -5.96 11.27
CA HIS A 112 -17.96 -5.18 10.87
C HIS A 112 -16.91 -5.21 12.00
N PRO A 113 -16.12 -6.29 12.10
CA PRO A 113 -15.11 -6.42 13.13
C PRO A 113 -14.05 -5.31 13.01
N LYS A 114 -13.67 -4.72 14.14
CA LYS A 114 -12.60 -3.72 14.17
C LYS A 114 -11.26 -4.39 13.93
N MET A 115 -10.40 -3.80 13.11
CA MET A 115 -9.04 -4.31 12.92
C MET A 115 -8.18 -4.08 14.17
N SER A 116 -7.32 -5.04 14.50
CA SER A 116 -6.27 -4.84 15.49
C SER A 116 -5.31 -3.74 15.04
N LYS A 117 -4.92 -2.88 15.98
CA LYS A 117 -3.88 -1.85 15.79
C LYS A 117 -2.63 -2.28 16.57
N LYS A 118 -2.08 -3.45 16.24
CA LYS A 118 -0.79 -3.86 16.78
C LYS A 118 0.21 -3.68 15.65
N GLU A 119 1.07 -2.67 15.80
CA GLU A 119 1.95 -2.26 14.72
C GLU A 119 2.99 -3.36 14.43
N SER A 120 2.84 -4.04 13.30
CA SER A 120 4.01 -4.42 12.51
C SER A 120 4.29 -3.22 11.58
N PRO A 121 5.54 -2.71 11.51
CA PRO A 121 5.84 -1.44 10.84
C PRO A 121 5.47 -1.36 9.35
N ILE A 122 5.28 -2.50 8.67
CA ILE A 122 5.25 -2.56 7.20
C ILE A 122 3.82 -2.83 6.66
N LEU A 123 3.02 -3.67 7.31
CA LEU A 123 1.71 -4.10 6.80
C LEU A 123 0.58 -3.06 7.00
N SER A 124 0.75 -2.10 7.91
CA SER A 124 -0.28 -1.10 8.22
C SER A 124 -0.50 -0.06 7.12
N TYR A 125 0.48 0.15 6.23
CA TYR A 125 0.44 1.21 5.21
C TYR A 125 -0.14 0.74 3.86
N GLU A 126 -0.11 -0.57 3.59
CA GLU A 126 -0.44 -1.13 2.27
C GLU A 126 -1.95 -1.34 2.05
N LEU A 127 -2.74 -1.47 3.12
CA LEU A 127 -4.14 -1.93 3.06
C LEU A 127 -5.27 -0.88 3.25
N PRO A 128 -5.04 0.42 3.56
CA PRO A 128 -6.15 1.37 3.56
C PRO A 128 -6.70 1.66 2.14
N TYR A 129 -5.96 1.32 1.08
CA TYR A 129 -6.36 1.62 -0.30
C TYR A 129 -7.08 0.47 -1.03
N THR A 130 -7.10 -0.75 -0.49
CA THR A 130 -7.67 -1.93 -1.20
C THR A 130 -9.01 -2.41 -0.66
N TRP A 131 -9.45 -1.96 0.52
CA TRP A 131 -10.71 -2.44 1.12
C TRP A 131 -11.39 -1.35 1.96
N PRO A 132 -12.12 -0.43 1.28
CA PRO A 132 -13.59 -0.56 1.24
C PRO A 132 -14.26 -0.13 -0.11
N LEU A 133 -13.58 -0.26 -1.26
CA LEU A 133 -14.08 0.30 -2.53
C LEU A 133 -14.89 -0.66 -3.43
N LEU A 134 -15.39 -1.79 -2.93
CA LEU A 134 -16.34 -2.61 -3.69
C LEU A 134 -17.74 -2.55 -3.05
N PRO A 135 -18.78 -2.08 -3.78
CA PRO A 135 -20.15 -2.21 -3.32
C PRO A 135 -20.53 -3.70 -3.29
N VAL A 136 -21.33 -4.04 -2.27
CA VAL A 136 -22.02 -5.33 -2.08
C VAL A 136 -22.90 -5.63 -3.29
#